data_AF-A0A0K1PHS1-F1
#
_entry.id   AF-A0A0K1PHS1-F1
#
_cell.length_a   1.000
_cell.length_b   1.000
_cell.length_c   1.000
_cell.angle_alpha   90.00
_cell.angle_beta   90.00
_cell.angle_gamma   90.00
#
_symmetry.space_group_name_H-M   'P 1'
#
loop_
_entity.id
_entity.type
_entity.pdbx_description
1 polymer ?
#
loop_
_entity_poly.entity_id
_entity_poly.type
_entity_poly.pdbx_seq_one_letter_code
_entity_poly.pdbx_strand_id
1 'polypeptide(L)'
;MRTLSVLPILVALLAAGCGASNSDPDKQEGAGSSAGSAGSAGSDGTGGTGGMGGDGGSGGEGPTAAETVCRLWNEGHVENEKVPWIAGDDICDHGTLSEVAIEDTLRRINMFRALSELPPVTENRDQREQEQACAVLMNANNALDHEPPPDWACWSEQGAVGAGSSNLSLGYPTPGDAIDGQMADVSVPDSVGHRRWLLGYVLGKVGIGSAGRATCVSVFDDMGRTDRSWTAYPPAGPAPIAMVTKLRPVAWSFHPKDGIKGAEVSMQRLPGGEEVAIESWIPKSGIKIPDAIIWQPPPVQAGESYRISITRPSKETVTYDVELVDCAPGT
;
A
#
# COMPACT_ATOMS: atom_id res chain seq x y z
N MET A 1 -32.84 -36.87 -26.85
CA MET A 1 -31.67 -37.67 -26.45
C MET A 1 -30.40 -36.92 -26.78
N ARG A 2 -29.71 -36.39 -25.76
CA ARG A 2 -28.25 -36.34 -25.57
C ARG A 2 -27.95 -35.27 -24.52
N THR A 3 -27.90 -35.74 -23.29
CA THR A 3 -27.39 -35.07 -22.10
C THR A 3 -25.86 -34.92 -22.22
N LEU A 4 -25.36 -33.69 -22.09
CA LEU A 4 -23.93 -33.43 -21.91
C LEU A 4 -23.63 -33.43 -20.41
N SER A 5 -22.85 -34.42 -20.01
CA SER A 5 -22.41 -34.70 -18.66
C SER A 5 -21.29 -33.71 -18.28
N VAL A 6 -21.47 -32.96 -17.19
CA VAL A 6 -20.42 -32.12 -16.60
C VAL A 6 -19.64 -33.00 -15.63
N LEU A 7 -18.36 -33.23 -15.93
CA LEU A 7 -17.44 -33.98 -15.08
C LEU A 7 -16.71 -32.97 -14.16
N PRO A 8 -16.61 -33.19 -12.83
CA PRO A 8 -15.88 -32.30 -11.95
C PRO A 8 -14.37 -32.56 -12.06
N ILE A 9 -13.59 -31.49 -12.22
CA ILE A 9 -12.12 -31.50 -12.18
C ILE A 9 -11.69 -31.64 -10.71
N LEU A 10 -11.00 -32.75 -10.44
CA LEU A 10 -10.39 -33.08 -9.15
C LEU A 10 -9.04 -32.34 -9.05
N VAL A 11 -8.92 -31.38 -8.14
CA VAL A 11 -7.64 -30.74 -7.79
C VAL A 11 -6.89 -31.66 -6.85
N ALA A 12 -5.79 -32.25 -7.31
CA ALA A 12 -4.88 -33.04 -6.48
C ALA A 12 -3.81 -32.11 -5.87
N LEU A 13 -3.86 -31.90 -4.55
CA LEU A 13 -2.76 -31.34 -3.78
C LEU A 13 -1.66 -32.41 -3.60
N LEU A 14 -0.49 -32.16 -4.16
CA LEU A 14 0.74 -32.87 -3.81
C LEU A 14 1.39 -32.16 -2.62
N ALA A 15 1.27 -32.79 -1.44
CA ALA A 15 2.06 -32.46 -0.27
C ALA A 15 3.42 -33.16 -0.38
N ALA A 16 4.49 -32.41 -0.65
CA ALA A 16 5.85 -32.87 -0.47
C ALA A 16 6.26 -32.63 1.00
N GLY A 17 6.45 -33.72 1.73
CA GLY A 17 6.96 -33.71 3.09
C GLY A 17 8.46 -33.48 3.14
N CYS A 18 8.91 -32.75 4.16
CA CYS A 18 10.27 -32.85 4.68
C CYS A 18 10.20 -33.45 6.08
N GLY A 19 10.90 -34.57 6.24
CA GLY A 19 10.94 -35.36 7.46
C GLY A 19 11.61 -34.65 8.61
N ALA A 20 11.09 -34.94 9.81
CA ALA A 20 11.73 -34.66 11.07
C ALA A 20 12.92 -35.62 11.29
N SER A 21 14.01 -35.08 11.80
CA SER A 21 15.03 -35.84 12.52
C SER A 21 15.29 -35.13 13.85
N ASN A 22 14.78 -35.73 14.93
CA ASN A 22 15.20 -35.45 16.30
C ASN A 22 16.57 -36.07 16.55
N SER A 23 17.55 -35.33 17.08
CA SER A 23 18.48 -35.83 18.10
C SER A 23 19.20 -34.67 18.81
N ASP A 24 18.77 -34.35 20.03
CA ASP A 24 19.63 -33.99 21.16
C ASP A 24 19.60 -35.20 22.11
N PRO A 25 20.54 -35.44 23.06
CA PRO A 25 21.42 -34.47 23.74
C PRO A 25 22.88 -34.96 23.96
N ASP A 26 23.80 -34.09 24.40
CA ASP A 26 24.54 -34.30 25.66
C ASP A 26 25.46 -33.14 26.09
N LYS A 27 25.58 -33.02 27.41
CA LYS A 27 26.32 -32.04 28.23
C LYS A 27 27.84 -32.22 28.16
N GLN A 28 28.61 -31.14 28.37
CA GLN A 28 29.37 -30.88 29.62
C GLN A 28 30.30 -29.65 29.53
N GLU A 29 30.27 -28.85 30.62
CA GLU A 29 31.37 -28.20 31.37
C GLU A 29 32.38 -27.32 30.59
N GLY A 30 32.70 -26.08 30.98
CA GLY A 30 32.71 -25.45 32.29
C GLY A 30 34.12 -24.88 32.55
N ALA A 31 34.20 -23.55 32.75
CA ALA A 31 35.31 -22.71 33.28
C ALA A 31 35.44 -21.45 32.39
N GLY A 32 35.53 -20.22 32.87
CA GLY A 32 35.80 -19.67 34.20
C GLY A 32 36.55 -18.33 34.00
N SER A 33 36.35 -17.40 34.93
CA SER A 33 37.02 -16.08 35.09
C SER A 33 36.44 -14.91 34.26
N SER A 34 35.81 -13.84 34.77
CA SER A 34 35.92 -12.96 35.97
C SER A 34 36.72 -11.67 35.76
N ALA A 35 36.22 -10.59 36.38
CA ALA A 35 36.71 -9.19 36.56
C ALA A 35 36.06 -8.18 35.60
N GLY A 36 35.26 -7.19 36.02
CA GLY A 36 35.41 -6.22 37.14
C GLY A 36 35.95 -4.91 36.51
N SER A 37 35.34 -3.72 36.56
CA SER A 37 34.90 -2.84 37.66
C SER A 37 34.20 -1.64 36.98
N ALA A 38 33.00 -1.15 37.35
CA ALA A 38 32.62 -0.29 38.49
C ALA A 38 33.35 1.07 38.62
N GLY A 39 32.53 2.14 38.68
CA GLY A 39 32.79 3.46 39.29
C GLY A 39 32.56 4.64 38.32
N SER A 40 31.99 5.79 38.67
CA SER A 40 31.23 6.28 39.84
C SER A 40 30.71 7.69 39.49
N ALA A 41 29.75 8.17 40.27
CA ALA A 41 29.03 9.44 40.20
C ALA A 41 29.87 10.71 40.49
N GLY A 42 29.29 11.87 40.18
CA GLY A 42 29.72 13.19 40.68
C GLY A 42 28.74 14.30 40.31
N SER A 43 27.95 14.76 41.28
CA SER A 43 27.11 15.96 41.28
C SER A 43 27.93 17.24 41.45
N ASP A 44 27.40 18.39 41.02
CA ASP A 44 27.37 19.63 41.82
C ASP A 44 26.50 20.70 41.16
N GLY A 45 25.70 21.40 41.98
CA GLY A 45 24.81 22.48 41.57
C GLY A 45 25.33 23.87 41.91
N THR A 46 24.71 24.90 41.33
CA THR A 46 24.67 26.26 41.90
C THR A 46 23.37 26.94 41.44
N GLY A 47 22.71 27.65 42.37
CA GLY A 47 21.53 28.47 42.10
C GLY A 47 21.88 29.94 41.88
N GLY A 48 20.93 30.74 41.38
CA GLY A 48 21.04 32.20 41.33
C GLY A 48 20.10 32.92 40.37
N THR A 49 18.91 33.28 40.87
CA THR A 49 18.17 34.55 40.68
C THR A 49 17.96 35.20 39.29
N GLY A 50 16.68 35.36 38.93
CA GLY A 50 16.05 36.66 38.62
C GLY A 50 16.37 37.36 37.29
N GLY A 51 15.40 37.38 36.38
CA GLY A 51 15.41 38.27 35.21
C GLY A 51 14.07 38.22 34.46
N MET A 52 13.21 39.19 34.76
CA MET A 52 11.95 39.46 34.05
C MET A 52 12.17 39.87 32.59
N GLY A 53 11.16 39.57 31.76
CA GLY A 53 10.74 40.48 30.68
C GLY A 53 11.33 40.18 29.30
N GLY A 54 10.57 39.43 28.52
CA GLY A 54 10.78 39.27 27.08
C GLY A 54 9.49 38.76 26.44
N ASP A 55 8.42 39.53 26.58
CA ASP A 55 7.19 39.36 25.81
C ASP A 55 7.52 39.57 24.33
N GLY A 56 7.33 38.54 23.53
CA GLY A 56 7.65 38.50 22.10
C GLY A 56 6.96 37.32 21.46
N GLY A 57 5.62 37.32 21.53
CA GLY A 57 4.78 36.30 20.94
C GLY A 57 5.05 36.13 19.44
N SER A 58 5.33 34.90 19.05
CA SER A 58 4.98 34.38 17.72
C SER A 58 4.12 33.15 17.95
N GLY A 59 2.86 33.38 18.30
CA GLY A 59 1.82 32.35 18.31
C GLY A 59 1.45 31.97 16.88
N GLY A 60 2.38 31.35 16.16
CA GLY A 60 2.03 30.66 14.92
C GLY A 60 1.26 29.40 15.28
N GLU A 61 -0.04 29.35 15.00
CA GLU A 61 -0.76 28.08 14.95
C GLU A 61 0.01 27.14 14.01
N GLY A 62 0.22 25.89 14.46
CA GLY A 62 0.83 24.87 13.62
C GLY A 62 0.01 24.62 12.34
N PRO A 63 0.55 23.88 11.36
CA PRO A 63 -0.16 23.61 10.13
C PRO A 63 -1.50 22.92 10.44
N THR A 64 -2.55 23.34 9.73
CA THR A 64 -3.85 22.68 9.75
C THR A 64 -3.74 21.23 9.25
N ALA A 65 -4.77 20.42 9.52
CA ALA A 65 -4.84 19.06 9.00
C ALA A 65 -4.81 19.04 7.46
N ALA A 66 -5.51 19.98 6.80
CA ALA A 66 -5.51 20.13 5.35
C ALA A 66 -4.11 20.48 4.80
N GLU A 67 -3.40 21.42 5.43
CA GLU A 67 -2.03 21.78 5.04
C GLU A 67 -1.06 20.60 5.23
N THR A 68 -1.22 19.83 6.31
CA THR A 68 -0.42 18.63 6.55
C THR A 68 -0.65 17.57 5.47
N VAL A 69 -1.90 17.31 5.13
CA VAL A 69 -2.30 16.36 4.09
C VAL A 69 -1.82 16.81 2.71
N CYS A 70 -1.97 18.08 2.35
CA CYS A 70 -1.50 18.59 1.06
C CYS A 70 0.03 18.60 0.97
N ARG A 71 0.74 18.86 2.07
CA ARG A 71 2.19 18.70 2.10
C ARG A 71 2.61 17.25 1.85
N LEU A 72 2.01 16.29 2.57
CA LEU A 72 2.26 14.86 2.34
C LEU A 72 1.98 14.46 0.89
N TRP A 73 0.85 14.91 0.33
CA TRP A 73 0.47 14.67 -1.05
C TRP A 73 1.55 15.17 -2.04
N ASN A 74 1.96 16.42 -1.89
CA ASN A 74 2.95 17.03 -2.79
C ASN A 74 4.34 16.43 -2.62
N GLU A 75 4.79 16.19 -1.39
CA GLU A 75 6.06 15.51 -1.10
C GLU A 75 6.07 14.09 -1.66
N GLY A 76 4.95 13.36 -1.58
CA GLY A 76 4.78 12.04 -2.19
C GLY A 76 4.79 12.05 -3.73
N HIS A 77 4.49 13.18 -4.35
CA HIS A 77 4.46 13.36 -5.81
C HIS A 77 5.71 13.98 -6.42
N VAL A 78 6.73 14.31 -5.62
CA VAL A 78 8.07 14.57 -6.15
C VAL A 78 8.48 13.37 -7.03
N GLU A 79 9.22 13.59 -8.09
CA GLU A 79 9.71 12.54 -9.00
C GLU A 79 11.05 13.02 -9.50
N ASN A 80 12.12 12.58 -8.83
CA ASN A 80 13.49 13.01 -9.05
C ASN A 80 14.08 12.28 -10.26
N GLU A 81 13.74 11.01 -10.44
CA GLU A 81 14.16 10.24 -11.61
C GLU A 81 13.15 10.37 -12.75
N LYS A 82 13.60 10.83 -13.93
CA LYS A 82 12.74 10.96 -15.12
C LYS A 82 12.93 9.82 -16.11
N VAL A 83 14.05 9.11 -16.00
CA VAL A 83 14.35 7.93 -16.82
C VAL A 83 14.57 6.77 -15.85
N PRO A 84 13.48 6.15 -15.35
CA PRO A 84 13.57 5.19 -14.25
C PRO A 84 14.33 3.93 -14.64
N TRP A 85 14.29 3.54 -15.92
CA TRP A 85 14.90 2.32 -16.40
C TRP A 85 15.63 2.53 -17.71
N ILE A 86 16.82 1.95 -17.80
CA ILE A 86 17.63 1.89 -19.02
C ILE A 86 17.59 0.44 -19.52
N ALA A 87 17.16 0.26 -20.77
CA ALA A 87 17.11 -1.04 -21.42
C ALA A 87 18.51 -1.67 -21.53
N GLY A 88 18.58 -3.00 -21.42
CA GLY A 88 19.80 -3.76 -21.68
C GLY A 88 20.04 -4.02 -23.17
N ASP A 89 20.94 -4.95 -23.48
CA ASP A 89 21.41 -5.22 -24.85
C ASP A 89 20.33 -5.83 -25.75
N ASP A 90 19.36 -6.55 -25.17
CA ASP A 90 18.19 -7.09 -25.86
C ASP A 90 16.90 -6.96 -25.03
N ILE A 91 15.78 -7.39 -25.61
CA ILE A 91 14.43 -7.25 -25.02
C ILE A 91 14.21 -8.08 -23.76
N CYS A 92 15.01 -9.13 -23.53
CA CYS A 92 14.92 -10.00 -22.36
C CYS A 92 15.97 -9.68 -21.29
N ASP A 93 16.91 -8.79 -21.58
CA ASP A 93 17.82 -8.24 -20.58
C ASP A 93 17.03 -7.43 -19.54
N HIS A 94 17.36 -7.63 -18.26
CA HIS A 94 16.73 -6.94 -17.14
C HIS A 94 16.93 -5.41 -17.18
N GLY A 95 17.96 -4.94 -17.87
CA GLY A 95 18.38 -3.55 -17.92
C GLY A 95 18.82 -3.05 -16.55
N THR A 96 18.75 -1.74 -16.35
CA THR A 96 19.11 -1.10 -15.07
C THR A 96 17.99 -0.20 -14.60
N LEU A 97 17.39 -0.55 -13.46
CA LEU A 97 16.45 0.29 -12.73
C LEU A 97 17.22 1.26 -11.83
N SER A 98 16.89 2.55 -11.89
CA SER A 98 17.50 3.59 -11.08
C SER A 98 17.12 3.44 -9.60
N GLU A 99 18.11 3.53 -8.71
CA GLU A 99 17.87 3.58 -7.26
C GLU A 99 16.95 4.74 -6.88
N VAL A 100 17.09 5.89 -7.56
CA VAL A 100 16.24 7.07 -7.30
C VAL A 100 14.80 6.80 -7.69
N ALA A 101 14.53 6.03 -8.75
CA ALA A 101 13.17 5.64 -9.12
C ALA A 101 12.54 4.69 -8.08
N ILE A 102 13.34 3.79 -7.49
CA ILE A 102 12.89 2.92 -6.40
C ILE A 102 12.51 3.77 -5.18
N GLU A 103 13.36 4.72 -4.80
CA GLU A 103 13.12 5.65 -3.68
C GLU A 103 11.87 6.52 -3.93
N ASP A 104 11.71 7.05 -5.14
CA ASP A 104 10.55 7.84 -5.53
C ASP A 104 9.25 7.01 -5.47
N THR A 105 9.31 5.76 -5.91
CA THR A 105 8.18 4.80 -5.83
C THR A 105 7.82 4.48 -4.39
N LEU A 106 8.80 4.19 -3.54
CA LEU A 106 8.59 3.94 -2.10
C LEU A 106 7.98 5.17 -1.42
N ARG A 107 8.45 6.37 -1.76
CA ARG A 107 7.89 7.62 -1.25
C ARG A 107 6.43 7.79 -1.68
N ARG A 108 6.08 7.43 -2.92
CA ARG A 108 4.67 7.44 -3.37
C ARG A 108 3.80 6.45 -2.61
N ILE A 109 4.25 5.20 -2.43
CA ILE A 109 3.54 4.18 -1.64
C ILE A 109 3.35 4.68 -0.19
N ASN A 110 4.42 5.18 0.42
CA ASN A 110 4.42 5.62 1.80
C ASN A 110 3.60 6.89 2.03
N MET A 111 3.46 7.76 1.04
CA MET A 111 2.49 8.87 1.08
C MET A 111 1.07 8.33 1.25
N PHE A 112 0.63 7.41 0.39
CA PHE A 112 -0.72 6.84 0.49
C PHE A 112 -0.93 6.11 1.83
N ARG A 113 0.07 5.37 2.29
CA ARG A 113 0.01 4.70 3.59
C ARG A 113 -0.07 5.70 4.74
N ALA A 114 0.70 6.78 4.71
CA ALA A 114 0.64 7.84 5.72
C ALA A 114 -0.72 8.54 5.75
N LEU A 115 -1.31 8.84 4.58
CA LEU A 115 -2.67 9.40 4.48
C LEU A 115 -3.72 8.45 5.09
N SER A 116 -3.51 7.14 5.04
CA SER A 116 -4.36 6.14 5.69
C SER A 116 -3.91 5.77 7.12
N GLU A 117 -3.00 6.54 7.73
CA GLU A 117 -2.43 6.29 9.06
C GLU A 117 -1.79 4.90 9.23
N LEU A 118 -1.22 4.37 8.15
CA LEU A 118 -0.47 3.11 8.15
C LEU A 118 1.04 3.39 8.25
N PRO A 119 1.81 2.52 8.94
CA PRO A 119 3.27 2.60 8.94
C PRO A 119 3.86 2.47 7.53
N PRO A 120 5.00 3.11 7.25
CA PRO A 120 5.64 3.01 5.95
C PRO A 120 6.15 1.59 5.69
N VAL A 121 6.25 1.24 4.40
CA VAL A 121 6.99 0.07 3.92
C VAL A 121 8.43 0.44 3.62
N THR A 122 9.30 -0.56 3.69
CA THR A 122 10.68 -0.48 3.19
C THR A 122 10.86 -1.32 1.94
N GLU A 123 11.96 -1.10 1.23
CA GLU A 123 12.34 -1.98 0.13
C GLU A 123 12.63 -3.41 0.59
N ASN A 124 12.21 -4.40 -0.20
CA ASN A 124 12.72 -5.77 -0.16
C ASN A 124 13.80 -5.96 -1.23
N ARG A 125 15.06 -5.73 -0.86
CA ARG A 125 16.19 -5.86 -1.79
C ARG A 125 16.38 -7.27 -2.34
N ASP A 126 15.99 -8.29 -1.57
CA ASP A 126 16.10 -9.69 -1.97
C ASP A 126 15.17 -10.05 -3.14
N GLN A 127 14.17 -9.20 -3.43
CA GLN A 127 13.22 -9.38 -4.54
C GLN A 127 13.52 -8.52 -5.77
N ARG A 128 14.61 -7.73 -5.78
CA ARG A 128 14.90 -6.82 -6.91
C ARG A 128 15.00 -7.52 -8.25
N GLU A 129 15.83 -8.57 -8.32
CA GLU A 129 16.01 -9.32 -9.56
C GLU A 129 14.70 -9.98 -10.01
N GLN A 130 13.90 -10.45 -9.05
CA GLN A 130 12.61 -11.06 -9.31
C GLN A 130 11.60 -10.07 -9.90
N GLU A 131 11.44 -8.91 -9.27
CA GLU A 131 10.50 -7.91 -9.75
C GLU A 131 10.96 -7.25 -11.04
N GLN A 132 12.26 -7.10 -11.25
CA GLN A 132 12.79 -6.61 -12.52
C GLN A 132 12.55 -7.62 -13.66
N ALA A 133 12.74 -8.92 -13.40
CA ALA A 133 12.39 -9.99 -14.34
C ALA A 133 10.88 -9.97 -14.68
N CYS A 134 10.02 -9.77 -13.67
CA CYS A 134 8.59 -9.59 -13.87
C CYS A 134 8.29 -8.38 -14.78
N ALA A 135 8.90 -7.23 -14.51
CA ALA A 135 8.65 -6.03 -15.29
C ALA A 135 9.09 -6.19 -16.76
N VAL A 136 10.24 -6.82 -17.01
CA VAL A 136 10.70 -7.14 -18.38
C VAL A 136 9.75 -8.11 -19.07
N LEU A 137 9.29 -9.15 -18.37
CA LEU A 137 8.30 -10.11 -18.89
C LEU A 137 7.01 -9.40 -19.34
N MET A 138 6.45 -8.53 -18.50
CA MET A 138 5.25 -7.75 -18.84
C MET A 138 5.51 -6.76 -19.98
N ASN A 139 6.66 -6.09 -19.97
CA ASN A 139 7.04 -5.10 -20.99
C ASN A 139 7.25 -5.74 -22.37
N ALA A 140 7.94 -6.89 -22.43
CA ALA A 140 8.23 -7.60 -23.68
C ALA A 140 6.96 -8.08 -24.40
N ASN A 141 5.90 -8.38 -23.64
CA ASN A 141 4.63 -8.86 -24.17
C ASN A 141 3.56 -7.75 -24.28
N ASN A 142 3.82 -6.56 -23.71
CA ASN A 142 2.85 -5.47 -23.61
C ASN A 142 1.48 -5.96 -23.09
N ALA A 143 1.52 -6.84 -22.09
CA ALA A 143 0.39 -7.52 -21.50
C ALA A 143 0.64 -7.72 -19.99
N LEU A 144 -0.44 -7.87 -19.21
CA LEU A 144 -0.38 -8.17 -17.79
C LEU A 144 -1.05 -9.52 -17.54
N ASP A 145 -0.37 -10.39 -16.80
CA ASP A 145 -0.93 -11.65 -16.31
C ASP A 145 -0.23 -12.01 -14.98
N HIS A 146 -0.98 -12.46 -13.99
CA HIS A 146 -0.40 -12.95 -12.74
C HIS A 146 0.11 -14.40 -12.86
N GLU A 147 -0.30 -15.12 -13.91
CA GLU A 147 0.14 -16.47 -14.23
C GLU A 147 0.65 -16.52 -15.69
N PRO A 148 1.69 -15.72 -16.04
CA PRO A 148 2.12 -15.58 -17.43
C PRO A 148 2.53 -16.95 -17.99
N PRO A 149 2.00 -17.35 -19.16
CA PRO A 149 2.25 -18.67 -19.72
C PRO A 149 3.69 -18.79 -20.23
N PRO A 150 4.29 -20.01 -20.21
CA PRO A 150 5.69 -20.22 -20.60
C PRO A 150 6.05 -19.89 -22.06
N ASP A 151 5.07 -19.62 -22.91
CA ASP A 151 5.26 -19.24 -24.32
C ASP A 151 5.36 -17.71 -24.54
N TRP A 152 5.20 -16.91 -23.48
CA TRP A 152 5.47 -15.46 -23.53
C TRP A 152 6.93 -15.17 -23.84
N ALA A 153 7.17 -14.05 -24.56
CA ALA A 153 8.52 -13.56 -24.79
C ALA A 153 9.20 -13.25 -23.46
N CYS A 154 10.49 -13.59 -23.33
CA CYS A 154 11.29 -13.36 -22.13
C CYS A 154 10.72 -14.03 -20.86
N TRP A 155 9.91 -15.07 -21.02
CA TRP A 155 9.44 -15.85 -19.88
C TRP A 155 10.61 -16.46 -19.11
N SER A 156 10.56 -16.30 -17.79
CA SER A 156 11.45 -16.98 -16.85
C SER A 156 10.62 -17.39 -15.63
N GLU A 157 11.04 -18.46 -14.94
CA GLU A 157 10.39 -18.89 -13.70
C GLU A 157 10.42 -17.77 -12.65
N GLN A 158 11.53 -17.05 -12.54
CA GLN A 158 11.68 -15.93 -11.62
C GLN A 158 10.70 -14.79 -11.94
N GLY A 159 10.55 -14.39 -13.21
CA GLY A 159 9.61 -13.36 -13.62
C GLY A 159 8.16 -13.76 -13.41
N ALA A 160 7.82 -15.04 -13.66
CA ALA A 160 6.49 -15.59 -13.40
C ALA A 160 6.15 -15.62 -11.89
N VAL A 161 7.11 -15.99 -11.03
CA VAL A 161 6.94 -15.91 -9.57
C VAL A 161 6.75 -14.47 -9.10
N GLY A 162 7.52 -13.53 -9.64
CA GLY A 162 7.31 -12.09 -9.40
C GLY A 162 5.89 -11.68 -9.76
N ALA A 163 5.45 -12.00 -10.98
CA ALA A 163 4.11 -11.67 -11.47
C ALA A 163 2.97 -12.15 -10.55
N GLY A 164 3.07 -13.38 -10.05
CA GLY A 164 2.06 -13.98 -9.17
C GLY A 164 1.99 -13.39 -7.76
N SER A 165 3.01 -12.62 -7.34
CA SER A 165 3.10 -12.02 -6.00
C SER A 165 3.00 -10.49 -5.97
N SER A 166 2.76 -9.89 -7.14
CA SER A 166 2.90 -8.45 -7.35
C SER A 166 1.61 -7.79 -7.79
N ASN A 167 1.46 -6.52 -7.42
CA ASN A 167 0.61 -5.62 -8.17
C ASN A 167 1.27 -5.31 -9.51
N LEU A 168 0.53 -5.51 -10.61
CA LEU A 168 1.03 -5.34 -11.97
C LEU A 168 0.46 -4.08 -12.60
N SER A 169 1.27 -3.37 -13.37
CA SER A 169 0.84 -2.16 -14.05
C SER A 169 1.51 -2.02 -15.39
N LEU A 170 0.78 -1.50 -16.37
CA LEU A 170 1.26 -1.26 -17.72
C LEU A 170 0.73 0.08 -18.22
N GLY A 171 1.57 0.82 -18.94
CA GLY A 171 1.18 2.07 -19.57
C GLY A 171 1.49 3.32 -18.73
N TYR A 172 2.26 3.22 -17.66
CA TYR A 172 2.70 4.38 -16.87
C TYR A 172 4.13 4.77 -17.25
N PRO A 173 4.47 6.07 -17.27
CA PRO A 173 5.80 6.53 -17.65
C PRO A 173 6.84 6.32 -16.53
N THR A 174 6.38 6.28 -15.27
CA THR A 174 7.23 6.02 -14.10
C THR A 174 6.57 4.96 -13.20
N PRO A 175 7.37 4.22 -12.40
CA PRO A 175 6.81 3.33 -11.38
C PRO A 175 6.02 4.10 -10.31
N GLY A 176 6.39 5.35 -10.00
CA GLY A 176 5.59 6.23 -9.12
C GLY A 176 4.18 6.50 -9.67
N ASP A 177 4.05 6.81 -10.95
CA ASP A 177 2.73 6.99 -11.59
C ASP A 177 1.94 5.68 -11.66
N ALA A 178 2.62 4.53 -11.75
CA ALA A 178 1.96 3.23 -11.65
C ALA A 178 1.29 3.03 -10.29
N ILE A 179 1.88 3.54 -9.19
CA ILE A 179 1.26 3.51 -7.86
C ILE A 179 -0.03 4.33 -7.83
N ASP A 180 -0.09 5.51 -8.47
CA ASP A 180 -1.34 6.26 -8.57
C ASP A 180 -2.43 5.45 -9.29
N GLY A 181 -2.04 4.75 -10.36
CA GLY A 181 -2.91 3.84 -11.10
C GLY A 181 -3.45 2.71 -10.24
N GLN A 182 -2.56 2.05 -9.49
CA GLN A 182 -2.91 0.98 -8.54
C GLN A 182 -3.79 1.49 -7.41
N MET A 183 -3.55 2.69 -6.90
CA MET A 183 -4.39 3.27 -5.85
C MET A 183 -5.75 3.71 -6.40
N ALA A 184 -5.84 4.23 -7.62
CA ALA A 184 -7.11 4.57 -8.24
C ALA A 184 -7.93 3.33 -8.62
N ASP A 185 -7.25 2.25 -9.02
CA ASP A 185 -7.83 0.93 -9.32
C ASP A 185 -8.92 0.94 -10.39
N VAL A 186 -8.85 1.90 -11.32
CA VAL A 186 -9.87 2.12 -12.36
C VAL A 186 -9.98 0.96 -13.37
N SER A 187 -8.94 0.12 -13.48
CA SER A 187 -8.93 -1.07 -14.34
C SER A 187 -9.54 -2.31 -13.68
N VAL A 188 -9.66 -2.32 -12.36
CA VAL A 188 -10.22 -3.43 -11.56
C VAL A 188 -11.18 -2.92 -10.46
N PRO A 189 -12.12 -2.01 -10.78
CA PRO A 189 -12.91 -1.27 -9.78
C PRO A 189 -13.72 -2.21 -8.89
N ASP A 190 -14.17 -3.34 -9.43
CA ASP A 190 -14.97 -4.33 -8.70
C ASP A 190 -14.22 -4.94 -7.50
N SER A 191 -12.89 -5.00 -7.55
CA SER A 191 -12.07 -5.65 -6.50
C SER A 191 -11.25 -4.68 -5.67
N VAL A 192 -10.87 -3.53 -6.26
CA VAL A 192 -9.82 -2.60 -5.76
C VAL A 192 -8.61 -3.35 -5.20
N GLY A 193 -8.18 -4.39 -5.93
CA GLY A 193 -7.21 -5.37 -5.46
C GLY A 193 -5.84 -4.75 -5.17
N HIS A 194 -5.34 -3.90 -6.06
CA HIS A 194 -4.02 -3.31 -5.90
C HIS A 194 -3.97 -2.39 -4.67
N ARG A 195 -5.00 -1.54 -4.51
CA ARG A 195 -5.16 -0.67 -3.35
C ARG A 195 -5.26 -1.45 -2.04
N ARG A 196 -6.04 -2.53 -2.00
CA ARG A 196 -6.17 -3.38 -0.80
C ARG A 196 -4.84 -4.01 -0.39
N TRP A 197 -4.02 -4.41 -1.36
CA TRP A 197 -2.67 -4.88 -1.07
C TRP A 197 -1.76 -3.78 -0.53
N LEU A 198 -1.71 -2.62 -1.19
CA LEU A 198 -0.85 -1.49 -0.77
C LEU A 198 -1.23 -0.90 0.60
N LEU A 199 -2.52 -0.91 0.93
CA LEU A 199 -3.05 -0.51 2.24
C LEU A 199 -3.17 -1.69 3.23
N GLY A 200 -2.50 -2.81 2.94
CA GLY A 200 -2.52 -4.00 3.77
C GLY A 200 -1.89 -3.79 5.14
N TYR A 201 -2.51 -4.36 6.18
CA TYR A 201 -2.10 -4.25 7.58
C TYR A 201 -0.81 -4.98 7.93
N VAL A 202 -0.45 -5.98 7.13
CA VAL A 202 0.74 -6.82 7.33
C VAL A 202 1.83 -6.53 6.31
N LEU A 203 1.58 -5.60 5.38
CA LEU A 203 2.58 -5.15 4.42
C LEU A 203 3.60 -4.24 5.13
N GLY A 204 4.84 -4.68 5.17
CA GLY A 204 6.00 -3.97 5.72
C GLY A 204 7.16 -3.85 4.72
N LYS A 205 7.24 -4.74 3.73
CA LYS A 205 8.24 -4.66 2.66
C LYS A 205 7.63 -4.81 1.26
N VAL A 206 8.23 -4.15 0.27
CA VAL A 206 7.89 -4.27 -1.15
C VAL A 206 9.14 -4.40 -2.01
N GLY A 207 9.14 -5.33 -2.96
CA GLY A 207 10.08 -5.37 -4.09
C GLY A 207 9.52 -4.53 -5.23
N ILE A 208 10.39 -3.89 -6.01
CA ILE A 208 10.00 -3.00 -7.11
C ILE A 208 10.83 -3.34 -8.34
N GLY A 209 10.15 -3.54 -9.46
CA GLY A 209 10.75 -3.67 -10.79
C GLY A 209 10.02 -2.78 -11.78
N SER A 210 10.75 -2.22 -12.73
CA SER A 210 10.19 -1.39 -13.79
C SER A 210 10.99 -1.54 -15.07
N ALA A 211 10.30 -1.79 -16.19
CA ALA A 211 10.89 -1.91 -17.51
C ALA A 211 9.95 -1.29 -18.54
N GLY A 212 10.46 -0.35 -19.33
CA GLY A 212 9.65 0.44 -20.26
C GLY A 212 8.47 1.11 -19.56
N ARG A 213 7.26 0.61 -19.81
CA ARG A 213 6.01 1.11 -19.17
C ARG A 213 5.34 0.09 -18.26
N ALA A 214 6.02 -1.03 -17.98
CA ALA A 214 5.54 -2.05 -17.07
C ALA A 214 6.18 -1.87 -15.69
N THR A 215 5.41 -2.10 -14.64
CA THR A 215 5.88 -2.04 -13.25
C THR A 215 5.30 -3.22 -12.48
N CYS A 216 6.16 -3.91 -11.74
CA CYS A 216 5.78 -4.96 -10.79
C CYS A 216 6.17 -4.50 -9.39
N VAL A 217 5.22 -4.57 -8.45
CA VAL A 217 5.44 -4.25 -7.04
C VAL A 217 5.01 -5.44 -6.20
N SER A 218 5.96 -6.12 -5.55
CA SER A 218 5.62 -7.27 -4.71
C SER A 218 4.83 -6.81 -3.48
N VAL A 219 3.76 -7.52 -3.19
CA VAL A 219 2.82 -7.18 -2.11
C VAL A 219 2.52 -8.34 -1.16
N PHE A 220 3.06 -9.52 -1.46
CA PHE A 220 2.98 -10.67 -0.57
C PHE A 220 4.07 -10.59 0.50
N ASP A 221 3.73 -9.94 1.60
CA ASP A 221 4.58 -9.77 2.78
C ASP A 221 3.72 -9.87 4.05
N ASP A 222 4.33 -10.29 5.15
CA ASP A 222 3.69 -10.36 6.46
C ASP A 222 4.56 -9.79 7.60
N MET A 223 5.52 -8.93 7.26
CA MET A 223 6.45 -8.32 8.20
C MET A 223 5.94 -7.01 8.80
N GLY A 224 4.95 -6.37 8.18
CA GLY A 224 4.33 -5.13 8.67
C GLY A 224 3.46 -5.32 9.90
N ARG A 225 3.36 -4.29 10.73
CA ARG A 225 2.53 -4.27 11.94
C ARG A 225 1.83 -2.94 12.07
N THR A 226 0.57 -2.93 12.49
CA THR A 226 -0.20 -1.73 12.79
C THR A 226 -1.32 -2.03 13.78
N ASP A 227 -1.66 -1.04 14.60
CA ASP A 227 -2.76 -1.01 15.54
C ASP A 227 -4.09 -0.52 14.92
N ARG A 228 -4.06 -0.01 13.68
CA ARG A 228 -5.26 0.36 12.93
C ARG A 228 -6.24 -0.82 12.86
N SER A 229 -7.49 -0.56 13.24
CA SER A 229 -8.58 -1.52 13.16
C SER A 229 -9.32 -1.45 11.82
N TRP A 230 -9.19 -0.33 11.12
CA TRP A 230 -9.73 -0.10 9.78
C TRP A 230 -8.94 0.98 9.03
N THR A 231 -9.03 0.96 7.70
CA THR A 231 -8.57 2.00 6.78
C THR A 231 -9.66 2.30 5.76
N ALA A 232 -9.56 3.45 5.11
CA ALA A 232 -10.48 3.87 4.07
C ALA A 232 -9.73 4.60 2.95
N TYR A 233 -10.32 4.59 1.78
CA TYR A 233 -9.89 5.38 0.63
C TYR A 233 -11.13 6.05 0.02
N PRO A 234 -11.26 7.38 0.12
CA PRO A 234 -10.41 8.32 0.88
C PRO A 234 -10.32 8.03 2.38
N PRO A 235 -9.25 8.47 3.06
CA PRO A 235 -9.13 8.37 4.51
C PRO A 235 -10.06 9.35 5.23
N ALA A 236 -10.19 9.18 6.55
CA ALA A 236 -10.94 10.11 7.40
C ALA A 236 -10.20 11.46 7.53
N GLY A 237 -10.97 12.55 7.63
CA GLY A 237 -10.46 13.92 7.66
C GLY A 237 -10.17 14.47 6.26
N PRO A 238 -9.27 15.47 6.16
CA PRO A 238 -8.83 16.02 4.87
C PRO A 238 -8.23 14.95 3.96
N ALA A 239 -8.73 14.89 2.73
CA ALA A 239 -8.25 14.01 1.68
C ALA A 239 -8.05 14.79 0.36
N PRO A 240 -6.89 14.69 -0.31
CA PRO A 240 -6.67 15.35 -1.59
C PRO A 240 -7.72 14.91 -2.61
N ILE A 241 -8.47 15.85 -3.18
CA ILE A 241 -9.49 15.59 -4.21
C ILE A 241 -8.91 14.82 -5.40
N ALA A 242 -7.63 15.05 -5.71
CA ALA A 242 -6.90 14.38 -6.78
C ALA A 242 -6.86 12.84 -6.60
N MET A 243 -6.89 12.31 -5.37
CA MET A 243 -6.95 10.86 -5.08
C MET A 243 -8.15 10.17 -5.75
N VAL A 244 -9.25 10.91 -5.92
CA VAL A 244 -10.52 10.37 -6.41
C VAL A 244 -10.98 11.02 -7.72
N THR A 245 -10.21 11.96 -8.26
CA THR A 245 -10.55 12.68 -9.49
C THR A 245 -9.48 12.73 -10.57
N LYS A 246 -8.21 12.41 -10.25
CA LYS A 246 -7.11 12.41 -11.24
C LYS A 246 -7.27 11.31 -12.29
N LEU A 247 -7.61 10.10 -11.85
CA LEU A 247 -7.93 8.95 -12.69
C LEU A 247 -9.38 8.61 -12.39
N ARG A 248 -10.32 8.69 -13.35
CA ARG A 248 -11.76 8.54 -13.07
C ARG A 248 -12.41 7.46 -13.91
N PRO A 249 -13.47 6.80 -13.39
CA PRO A 249 -14.05 6.95 -12.04
C PRO A 249 -13.26 6.18 -10.97
N VAL A 250 -13.14 6.74 -9.75
CA VAL A 250 -12.55 6.04 -8.60
C VAL A 250 -13.65 5.59 -7.65
N ALA A 251 -13.71 4.29 -7.36
CA ALA A 251 -14.57 3.76 -6.31
C ALA A 251 -13.96 4.05 -4.93
N TRP A 252 -14.80 4.39 -3.96
CA TRP A 252 -14.41 4.55 -2.56
C TRP A 252 -14.45 3.20 -1.86
N SER A 253 -13.65 3.01 -0.81
CA SER A 253 -13.56 1.73 -0.13
C SER A 253 -13.24 1.85 1.35
N PHE A 254 -13.77 0.94 2.15
CA PHE A 254 -13.50 0.81 3.58
C PHE A 254 -13.06 -0.62 3.90
N HIS A 255 -11.92 -0.77 4.58
CA HIS A 255 -11.27 -2.05 4.81
C HIS A 255 -11.15 -2.29 6.31
N PRO A 256 -11.98 -3.15 6.94
CA PRO A 256 -11.80 -3.50 8.34
C PRO A 256 -10.79 -4.65 8.52
N LYS A 257 -10.01 -4.60 9.60
CA LYS A 257 -9.07 -5.68 9.96
C LYS A 257 -9.78 -6.95 10.45
N ASP A 258 -11.00 -6.81 10.96
CA ASP A 258 -11.80 -7.88 11.58
C ASP A 258 -12.95 -8.41 10.70
N GLY A 259 -12.89 -8.16 9.39
CA GLY A 259 -13.78 -8.72 8.37
C GLY A 259 -14.99 -7.86 8.00
N ILE A 260 -15.57 -8.12 6.83
CA ILE A 260 -16.61 -7.28 6.20
C ILE A 260 -17.97 -7.97 6.00
N LYS A 261 -18.16 -9.19 6.51
CA LYS A 261 -19.38 -9.97 6.24
C LYS A 261 -20.66 -9.21 6.61
N GLY A 262 -21.53 -9.02 5.62
CA GLY A 262 -22.83 -8.35 5.78
C GLY A 262 -22.72 -6.85 6.02
N ALA A 263 -21.60 -6.22 5.66
CA ALA A 263 -21.46 -4.79 5.79
C ALA A 263 -22.40 -4.03 4.84
N GLU A 264 -22.86 -2.87 5.30
CA GLU A 264 -23.54 -1.87 4.47
C GLU A 264 -22.82 -0.52 4.65
N VAL A 265 -22.93 0.34 3.64
CA VAL A 265 -22.36 1.69 3.65
C VAL A 265 -23.45 2.71 3.33
N SER A 266 -23.47 3.81 4.06
CA SER A 266 -24.20 5.03 3.69
C SER A 266 -23.26 6.23 3.64
N MET A 267 -23.65 7.22 2.84
CA MET A 267 -22.87 8.42 2.57
C MET A 267 -23.80 9.63 2.64
N GLN A 268 -23.45 10.63 3.44
CA GLN A 268 -24.23 11.87 3.58
C GLN A 268 -23.36 13.08 3.27
N ARG A 269 -23.90 14.08 2.56
CA ARG A 269 -23.20 15.36 2.34
C ARG A 269 -23.25 16.22 3.60
N LEU A 270 -22.14 16.88 3.91
CA LEU A 270 -21.99 17.83 5.01
C LEU A 270 -21.70 19.26 4.51
N PRO A 271 -22.13 20.30 5.25
CA PRO A 271 -23.11 20.24 6.34
C PRO A 271 -24.53 19.99 5.79
N GLY A 272 -25.41 19.39 6.60
CA GLY A 272 -26.83 19.21 6.26
C GLY A 272 -27.33 17.75 6.34
N GLY A 273 -26.44 16.77 6.17
CA GLY A 273 -26.78 15.36 6.33
C GLY A 273 -27.68 14.81 5.21
N GLU A 274 -27.64 15.42 4.03
CA GLU A 274 -28.38 14.92 2.86
C GLU A 274 -27.81 13.56 2.44
N GLU A 275 -28.66 12.53 2.35
CA GLU A 275 -28.27 11.21 1.88
C GLU A 275 -27.82 11.24 0.40
N VAL A 276 -26.66 10.64 0.13
CA VAL A 276 -26.10 10.47 -1.20
C VAL A 276 -26.41 9.06 -1.67
N ALA A 277 -27.17 8.94 -2.76
CA ALA A 277 -27.42 7.66 -3.38
C ALA A 277 -26.11 7.07 -3.93
N ILE A 278 -25.77 5.87 -3.49
CA ILE A 278 -24.56 5.13 -3.88
C ILE A 278 -24.91 3.69 -4.22
N GLU A 279 -24.15 3.10 -5.14
CA GLU A 279 -24.12 1.66 -5.37
C GLU A 279 -22.91 1.09 -4.61
N SER A 280 -23.13 0.05 -3.82
CA SER A 280 -22.10 -0.60 -3.01
C SER A 280 -22.05 -2.10 -3.20
N TRP A 281 -20.87 -2.69 -3.08
CA TRP A 281 -20.64 -4.12 -3.18
C TRP A 281 -19.49 -4.57 -2.29
N ILE A 282 -19.46 -5.88 -2.02
CA ILE A 282 -18.35 -6.55 -1.32
C ILE A 282 -17.65 -7.44 -2.35
N PRO A 283 -16.36 -7.24 -2.64
CA PRO A 283 -15.62 -8.06 -3.58
C PRO A 283 -15.46 -9.48 -3.02
N LYS A 284 -15.21 -10.45 -3.91
CA LYS A 284 -14.77 -11.78 -3.47
C LYS A 284 -13.44 -11.64 -2.72
N SER A 285 -13.35 -12.22 -1.53
CA SER A 285 -12.11 -12.26 -0.75
C SER A 285 -11.13 -13.28 -1.34
N GLY A 286 -9.90 -12.85 -1.63
CA GLY A 286 -8.76 -13.76 -1.84
C GLY A 286 -8.10 -14.14 -0.52
N ILE A 287 -7.08 -14.99 -0.56
CA ILE A 287 -6.30 -15.34 0.64
C ILE A 287 -5.39 -14.14 1.00
N LYS A 288 -5.41 -13.70 2.27
CA LYS A 288 -4.57 -12.63 2.85
C LYS A 288 -4.77 -11.19 2.36
N ILE A 289 -5.49 -10.94 1.27
CA ILE A 289 -5.89 -9.58 0.89
C ILE A 289 -6.92 -9.03 1.89
N PRO A 290 -6.79 -7.77 2.40
CA PRO A 290 -7.75 -7.21 3.34
C PRO A 290 -9.18 -7.22 2.78
N ASP A 291 -10.17 -7.53 3.60
CA ASP A 291 -11.58 -7.42 3.23
C ASP A 291 -11.96 -5.95 2.98
N ALA A 292 -12.95 -5.71 2.12
CA ALA A 292 -13.41 -4.36 1.80
C ALA A 292 -14.92 -4.32 1.54
N ILE A 293 -15.55 -3.19 1.85
CA ILE A 293 -16.79 -2.76 1.18
C ILE A 293 -16.42 -1.60 0.27
N ILE A 294 -16.97 -1.61 -0.95
CA ILE A 294 -16.64 -0.67 -2.02
C ILE A 294 -17.93 0.01 -2.46
N TRP A 295 -17.88 1.29 -2.79
CA TRP A 295 -19.01 2.01 -3.36
C TRP A 295 -18.56 3.07 -4.35
N GLN A 296 -19.41 3.36 -5.33
CA GLN A 296 -19.16 4.41 -6.30
C GLN A 296 -19.90 5.68 -5.88
N PRO A 297 -19.21 6.75 -5.44
CA PRO A 297 -19.86 8.03 -5.20
C PRO A 297 -20.26 8.71 -6.52
N PRO A 298 -21.22 9.65 -6.49
CA PRO A 298 -21.41 10.59 -7.60
C PRO A 298 -20.16 11.47 -7.80
N PRO A 299 -20.10 12.29 -8.87
CA PRO A 299 -19.04 13.27 -9.02
C PRO A 299 -18.93 14.17 -7.77
N VAL A 300 -17.70 14.31 -7.28
CA VAL A 300 -17.35 15.12 -6.10
C VAL A 300 -16.43 16.28 -6.47
N GLN A 301 -16.36 17.30 -5.63
CA GLN A 301 -15.59 18.53 -5.82
C GLN A 301 -14.76 18.89 -4.57
N ALA A 302 -13.70 19.67 -4.76
CA ALA A 302 -12.95 20.23 -3.64
C ALA A 302 -13.85 21.16 -2.80
N GLY A 303 -13.65 21.14 -1.49
CA GLY A 303 -14.47 21.84 -0.50
C GLY A 303 -15.71 21.06 -0.06
N GLU A 304 -16.10 19.98 -0.74
CA GLU A 304 -17.19 19.12 -0.27
C GLU A 304 -16.74 18.22 0.87
N SER A 305 -17.65 17.93 1.78
CA SER A 305 -17.44 17.01 2.90
C SER A 305 -18.53 15.96 2.95
N TYR A 306 -18.17 14.74 3.37
CA TYR A 306 -19.08 13.61 3.42
C TYR A 306 -18.92 12.80 4.68
N ARG A 307 -20.03 12.47 5.33
CA ARG A 307 -20.08 11.49 6.41
C ARG A 307 -20.32 10.10 5.84
N ILE A 308 -19.42 9.18 6.12
CA ILE A 308 -19.55 7.77 5.77
C ILE A 308 -19.92 6.99 7.04
N SER A 309 -20.92 6.12 6.93
CA SER A 309 -21.27 5.19 8.01
C SER A 309 -21.23 3.76 7.50
N ILE A 310 -20.51 2.90 8.23
CA ILE A 310 -20.36 1.49 7.93
C ILE A 310 -21.03 0.69 9.04
N THR A 311 -22.07 -0.04 8.69
CA THR A 311 -22.77 -0.96 9.62
C THR A 311 -22.34 -2.38 9.32
N ARG A 312 -22.20 -3.20 10.37
CA ARG A 312 -21.88 -4.63 10.26
C ARG A 312 -22.62 -5.41 11.35
N PRO A 313 -23.10 -6.63 11.10
CA PRO A 313 -23.75 -7.45 12.11
C PRO A 313 -22.88 -7.63 13.36
N SER A 314 -23.45 -7.38 14.54
CA SER A 314 -22.79 -7.54 15.84
C SER A 314 -21.51 -6.72 16.04
N LYS A 315 -21.35 -5.62 15.29
CA LYS A 315 -20.26 -4.65 15.44
C LYS A 315 -20.85 -3.26 15.64
N GLU A 316 -20.11 -2.40 16.34
CA GLU A 316 -20.44 -0.99 16.39
C GLU A 316 -20.31 -0.35 15.00
N THR A 317 -21.21 0.60 14.71
CA THR A 317 -21.14 1.40 13.49
C THR A 317 -19.85 2.21 13.49
N VAL A 318 -19.10 2.13 12.39
CA VAL A 318 -17.95 3.01 12.16
C VAL A 318 -18.46 4.21 11.37
N THR A 319 -18.28 5.42 11.91
CA THR A 319 -18.62 6.67 11.22
C THR A 319 -17.37 7.54 11.13
N TYR A 320 -17.11 8.07 9.94
CA TYR A 320 -16.01 9.02 9.72
C TYR A 320 -16.41 10.03 8.65
N ASP A 321 -15.81 11.22 8.73
CA ASP A 321 -16.02 12.28 7.76
C ASP A 321 -14.81 12.34 6.81
N VAL A 322 -15.07 12.63 5.53
CA VAL A 322 -14.07 12.89 4.49
C VAL A 322 -14.23 14.34 4.07
N GLU A 323 -13.15 15.12 4.12
CA GLU A 323 -13.12 16.52 3.70
C GLU A 323 -12.26 16.62 2.44
N LEU A 324 -12.87 16.87 1.27
CA LEU A 324 -12.13 16.89 0.02
C LEU A 324 -11.39 18.21 -0.14
N VAL A 325 -10.06 18.18 -0.12
CA VAL A 325 -9.22 19.37 -0.19
C VAL A 325 -8.48 19.45 -1.53
N ASP A 326 -8.37 20.65 -2.08
CA ASP A 326 -7.52 20.87 -3.25
C ASP A 326 -6.06 21.04 -2.80
N CYS A 327 -5.23 20.07 -3.18
CA CYS A 327 -3.80 20.08 -2.88
C CYS A 327 -2.95 20.42 -4.10
N ALA A 328 -3.55 20.93 -5.18
CA ALA A 328 -2.79 21.44 -6.31
C ALA A 328 -1.74 22.44 -5.80
N PRO A 329 -0.47 22.33 -6.23
CA PRO A 329 0.53 23.31 -5.85
C PRO A 329 0.02 24.68 -6.29
N GLY A 330 -0.09 25.61 -5.35
CA GLY A 330 -0.47 26.98 -5.65
C GLY A 330 0.42 27.53 -6.76
N THR A 331 -0.21 28.11 -7.78
CA THR A 331 0.46 28.72 -8.93
C THR A 331 1.45 29.82 -8.52
#